data_AF-W7QFT0-F1
#
_entry.id   AF-W7QFT0-F1
#
_cell.length_a   1.000
_cell.length_b   1.000
_cell.length_c   1.000
_cell.angle_alpha   90.00
_cell.angle_beta   90.00
_cell.angle_gamma   90.00
#
_symmetry.space_group_name_H-M   'P 1'
#
loop_
_entity.id
_entity.type
_entity.pdbx_description
1 polymer ?
#
loop_
_entity_poly.entity_id
_entity_poly.type
_entity_poly.pdbx_seq_one_letter_code
_entity_poly.pdbx_strand_id
1 'polypeptide(L)'
;MLAPWLLIACGVLALGVMGLALAQRPWATLLADRALQHRWLAATVAVVLLWQLRAQAVDWLTLHLIFTALLTLIFKAPLAMITNLLANLALVLLGKTAWPLLGINVLITGVIPVVITVIVWRLVDRRLPDNLMVFLFVCGFFGAALATLGTG
;
A
#
# COMPACT_ATOMS: atom_id res chain seq x y z
N MET A 1 19.50 -6.44 -15.57
CA MET A 1 18.94 -5.10 -15.84
C MET A 1 17.54 -5.28 -16.39
N LEU A 2 16.52 -4.68 -15.77
CA LEU A 2 15.13 -4.76 -16.28
C LEU A 2 15.05 -4.05 -17.64
N ALA A 3 14.30 -4.62 -18.58
CA ALA A 3 14.18 -4.06 -19.91
C ALA A 3 13.48 -2.67 -19.87
N PRO A 4 13.95 -1.66 -20.63
CA PRO A 4 13.40 -0.30 -20.56
C PRO A 4 11.90 -0.22 -20.86
N TRP A 5 11.41 -1.06 -21.78
CA TRP A 5 9.99 -1.14 -22.12
C TRP A 5 9.13 -1.63 -20.95
N LEU A 6 9.66 -2.51 -20.10
CA LEU A 6 8.97 -3.02 -18.91
C LEU A 6 8.82 -1.92 -17.86
N LEU A 7 9.84 -1.08 -17.68
CA LEU A 7 9.80 0.06 -16.78
C LEU A 7 8.72 1.07 -17.20
N ILE A 8 8.63 1.35 -18.51
CA ILE A 8 7.61 2.25 -19.07
C ILE A 8 6.21 1.64 -18.92
N ALA A 9 6.04 0.35 -19.25
CA ALA A 9 4.76 -0.34 -19.09
C ALA A 9 4.28 -0.35 -17.64
N CYS A 10 5.16 -0.66 -16.68
CA CYS A 10 4.86 -0.57 -15.25
C CYS A 10 4.55 0.86 -14.80
N GLY A 11 5.28 1.86 -15.31
CA GLY A 11 4.97 3.27 -15.04
C GLY A 11 3.58 3.68 -15.51
N VAL A 12 3.21 3.31 -16.74
CA VAL A 12 1.87 3.59 -17.31
C VAL A 12 0.77 2.88 -16.53
N LEU A 13 0.98 1.60 -16.16
CA LEU A 13 0.03 0.86 -15.34
C LEU A 13 -0.13 1.49 -13.95
N ALA A 14 0.96 1.85 -13.29
CA ALA A 14 0.92 2.53 -12.00
C ALA A 14 0.14 3.85 -12.08
N LEU A 15 0.41 4.66 -13.12
CA LEU A 15 -0.31 5.91 -13.37
C LEU A 15 -1.81 5.68 -13.62
N GLY A 16 -2.17 4.64 -14.38
CA GLY A 16 -3.56 4.28 -14.63
C GLY A 16 -4.30 3.89 -13.35
N VAL A 17 -3.69 3.04 -12.51
CA VAL A 17 -4.29 2.62 -11.23
C VAL A 17 -4.38 3.79 -10.25
N MET A 18 -3.36 4.65 -10.19
CA MET A 18 -3.40 5.87 -9.39
C MET A 18 -4.47 6.83 -9.89
N GLY A 19 -4.62 6.98 -11.21
CA GLY A 19 -5.69 7.77 -11.83
C GLY A 19 -7.07 7.27 -11.43
N LEU A 20 -7.28 5.96 -11.39
CA LEU A 20 -8.52 5.35 -10.89
C LEU A 20 -8.73 5.60 -9.39
N ALA A 21 -7.66 5.56 -8.58
CA ALA A 21 -7.73 5.88 -7.15
C ALA A 21 -8.08 7.37 -6.91
N LEU A 22 -7.48 8.27 -7.71
CA LEU A 22 -7.78 9.70 -7.74
C LEU A 22 -9.24 9.99 -8.16
N ALA A 23 -9.74 9.24 -9.16
CA ALA A 23 -11.10 9.37 -9.70
C ALA A 23 -12.20 9.01 -8.68
N GLN A 24 -11.89 8.20 -7.66
CA GLN A 24 -12.81 7.91 -6.55
C GLN A 24 -13.04 9.12 -5.61
N ARG A 25 -12.43 10.27 -5.92
CA ARG A 25 -12.53 11.54 -5.15
C ARG A 25 -12.30 11.37 -3.64
N PRO A 26 -11.21 10.70 -3.19
CA PRO A 26 -10.90 10.56 -1.76
C PRO A 26 -10.68 11.91 -1.05
N TRP A 27 -10.35 12.96 -1.81
CA TRP A 27 -10.16 14.33 -1.33
C TRP A 27 -11.44 14.94 -0.76
N ALA A 28 -12.61 14.59 -1.30
CA ALA A 28 -13.88 15.16 -0.84
C ALA A 28 -14.15 14.79 0.62
N THR A 29 -13.88 13.55 1.00
CA THR A 29 -14.02 13.07 2.38
C THR A 29 -12.95 13.63 3.31
N LEU A 30 -11.72 13.84 2.82
CA LEU A 30 -10.64 14.47 3.59
C LEU A 30 -10.91 15.95 3.88
N LEU A 31 -11.44 16.69 2.89
CA LEU A 31 -11.76 18.11 3.03
C LEU A 31 -12.99 18.34 3.91
N ALA A 32 -13.93 17.39 3.94
CA ALA A 32 -15.10 17.43 4.80
C ALA A 32 -14.77 17.13 6.28
N ASP A 33 -13.77 16.28 6.56
CA ASP A 33 -13.41 15.86 7.92
C ASP A 33 -11.92 16.13 8.23
N ARG A 34 -11.70 17.22 8.98
CA ARG A 34 -10.35 17.64 9.41
C ARG A 34 -9.69 16.64 10.37
N ALA A 35 -10.46 15.88 11.15
CA ALA A 35 -9.91 14.85 12.02
C ALA A 35 -9.38 13.67 11.22
N LEU A 36 -10.11 13.25 10.18
CA LEU A 36 -9.66 12.21 9.24
C LEU A 36 -8.36 12.64 8.53
N GLN A 37 -8.27 13.90 8.11
CA GLN A 37 -7.07 14.46 7.49
C GLN A 37 -5.83 14.36 8.40
N HIS A 38 -5.93 14.77 9.67
CA HIS A 38 -4.81 14.68 10.60
C HIS A 38 -4.39 13.23 10.88
N ARG A 39 -5.36 12.31 11.04
CA ARG A 39 -5.08 10.88 11.25
C ARG A 39 -4.36 10.28 10.04
N TRP A 40 -4.80 10.60 8.83
CA TRP A 40 -4.18 10.09 7.61
C TRP A 40 -2.78 10.66 7.39
N LEU A 41 -2.56 11.95 7.65
CA LEU A 41 -1.24 12.58 7.55
C LEU A 41 -0.27 11.99 8.59
N ALA A 42 -0.70 11.86 9.85
CA ALA A 42 0.11 11.25 10.90
C ALA A 42 0.48 9.80 10.57
N ALA A 43 -0.48 9.01 10.08
CA ALA A 43 -0.24 7.63 9.64
C ALA A 43 0.73 7.57 8.45
N THR A 44 0.57 8.47 7.47
CA THR A 44 1.46 8.56 6.30
C THR A 44 2.89 8.86 6.72
N VAL A 45 3.09 9.85 7.59
CA VAL A 45 4.42 10.20 8.12
C VAL A 45 5.01 9.02 8.91
N ALA A 46 4.22 8.39 9.79
CA ALA A 46 4.67 7.23 10.54
C ALA A 46 5.10 6.07 9.63
N VAL A 47 4.32 5.77 8.58
CA VAL A 47 4.67 4.71 7.62
C VAL A 47 5.93 5.05 6.85
N VAL A 48 6.09 6.29 6.39
CA VAL A 48 7.32 6.75 5.72
C VAL A 48 8.54 6.57 6.61
N LEU A 49 8.43 6.90 7.90
CA LEU A 49 9.50 6.74 8.89
C LEU A 49 9.78 5.26 9.18
N LEU A 50 8.74 4.46 9.39
CA LEU A 50 8.89 3.01 9.62
C LEU A 50 9.48 2.30 8.40
N TRP A 51 9.21 2.75 7.17
CA TRP A 51 9.87 2.25 5.96
C TRP A 51 11.35 2.60 5.87
N GLN A 52 11.82 3.60 6.62
CA GLN A 52 13.27 3.83 6.73
C GLN A 52 13.95 2.76 7.59
N LEU A 53 13.21 2.15 8.53
CA LEU A 53 13.71 1.07 9.36
C LEU A 53 13.78 -0.20 8.51
N ARG A 54 14.97 -0.49 7.98
CA ARG A 54 15.27 -1.82 7.46
C ARG A 54 15.56 -2.72 8.65
N ALA A 55 14.61 -3.59 9.00
CA ALA A 55 14.86 -4.67 9.93
C ALA A 55 15.74 -5.72 9.23
N GLN A 56 17.05 -5.49 9.22
CA GLN A 56 18.03 -6.51 8.88
C GLN A 56 18.28 -7.32 10.14
N ALA A 57 17.41 -8.30 10.38
CA ALA A 57 17.59 -9.23 11.50
C ALA A 57 18.69 -10.26 11.18
N VAL A 58 18.89 -10.59 9.89
CA VAL A 58 19.92 -11.50 9.39
C VAL A 58 20.32 -11.11 7.97
N ASP A 59 21.59 -11.30 7.57
CA ASP A 59 22.13 -10.91 6.25
C ASP A 59 21.36 -11.51 5.05
N TRP A 60 20.68 -12.64 5.24
CA TRP A 60 19.85 -13.30 4.22
C TRP A 60 18.36 -12.94 4.26
N LEU A 61 17.89 -12.20 5.29
CA LEU A 61 16.48 -11.88 5.47
C LEU A 61 16.27 -10.40 5.75
N THR A 62 15.94 -9.66 4.69
CA THR A 62 15.46 -8.28 4.81
C THR A 62 13.95 -8.29 5.02
N LEU A 63 13.50 -8.07 6.25
CA LEU A 63 12.07 -7.87 6.54
C LEU A 63 11.69 -6.45 6.17
N HIS A 64 10.87 -6.30 5.12
CA HIS A 64 10.32 -5.02 4.71
C HIS A 64 8.86 -4.92 5.15
N LEU A 65 8.58 -4.02 6.09
CA LEU A 65 7.22 -3.85 6.61
C LEU A 65 6.40 -3.03 5.61
N ILE A 66 5.61 -3.67 4.74
CA ILE A 66 4.93 -2.99 3.63
C ILE A 66 3.75 -2.10 4.07
N PHE A 67 3.15 -2.36 5.25
CA PHE A 67 2.02 -1.62 5.89
C PHE A 67 0.80 -1.28 5.02
N THR A 68 0.81 -1.60 3.74
CA THR A 68 -0.14 -1.11 2.76
C THR A 68 -1.49 -1.84 2.89
N ALA A 69 -1.48 -3.11 3.31
CA ALA A 69 -2.70 -3.84 3.69
C ALA A 69 -3.42 -3.19 4.89
N LEU A 70 -2.67 -2.83 5.95
CA LEU A 70 -3.20 -2.14 7.13
C LEU A 70 -3.85 -0.80 6.73
N LEU A 71 -3.13 0.03 5.96
CA LEU A 71 -3.65 1.31 5.47
C LEU A 71 -4.91 1.13 4.61
N THR A 72 -4.97 0.07 3.81
CA THR A 72 -6.13 -0.25 2.97
C THR A 72 -7.36 -0.56 3.82
N LEU A 73 -7.19 -1.26 4.94
CA LEU A 73 -8.29 -1.56 5.86
C LEU A 73 -8.73 -0.34 6.67
N ILE A 74 -7.80 0.52 7.08
CA ILE A 74 -8.11 1.70 7.92
C ILE A 74 -8.67 2.87 7.10
N PHE A 75 -8.01 3.22 5.99
CA PHE A 75 -8.28 4.44 5.23
C PHE A 75 -8.91 4.18 3.86
N LYS A 76 -9.20 2.91 3.52
CA LYS A 76 -9.64 2.46 2.20
C LYS A 76 -8.51 2.51 1.15
N ALA A 77 -8.72 1.77 0.05
CA ALA A 77 -7.78 1.64 -1.06
C ALA A 77 -7.23 2.97 -1.62
N PRO A 78 -8.04 4.02 -1.90
CA PRO A 78 -7.51 5.21 -2.58
C PRO A 78 -6.53 6.01 -1.71
N LEU A 79 -6.79 6.14 -0.40
CA LEU A 79 -5.86 6.81 0.52
C LEU A 79 -4.60 5.99 0.79
N ALA A 80 -4.73 4.66 0.87
CA ALA A 80 -3.59 3.76 1.01
C ALA A 80 -2.63 3.84 -0.19
N MET A 81 -3.17 3.93 -1.42
CA MET A 81 -2.35 4.11 -2.63
C MET A 81 -1.59 5.44 -2.64
N ILE A 82 -2.21 6.53 -2.18
CA ILE A 82 -1.54 7.83 -2.08
C ILE A 82 -0.41 7.77 -1.04
N THR A 83 -0.67 7.20 0.13
CA THR A 83 0.37 7.01 1.16
C THR A 83 1.53 6.16 0.63
N ASN A 84 1.23 5.07 -0.10
CA ASN A 84 2.27 4.24 -0.71
C ASN A 84 3.12 5.02 -1.72
N LEU A 85 2.49 5.82 -2.59
CA LEU A 85 3.22 6.67 -3.53
C LEU A 85 4.15 7.63 -2.78
N LEU A 86 3.65 8.33 -1.77
CA LEU A 86 4.43 9.29 -1.00
C LEU A 86 5.63 8.62 -0.32
N ALA A 87 5.43 7.41 0.19
CA ALA A 87 6.49 6.65 0.84
C ALA A 87 7.55 6.16 -0.17
N ASN A 88 7.15 5.73 -1.37
CA ASN A 88 8.08 5.41 -2.45
C ASN A 88 8.83 6.65 -2.97
N LEU A 89 8.13 7.78 -3.10
CA LEU A 89 8.75 9.05 -3.50
C LEU A 89 9.79 9.51 -2.48
N ALA A 90 9.50 9.37 -1.18
CA ALA A 90 10.47 9.67 -0.12
C ALA A 90 11.74 8.81 -0.25
N LEU A 91 11.62 7.51 -0.56
CA LEU A 91 12.78 6.63 -0.78
C LEU A 91 13.60 7.03 -2.00
N VAL A 92 12.95 7.54 -3.05
CA VAL A 92 13.64 8.06 -4.25
C VAL A 92 14.36 9.36 -3.95
N LEU A 93 13.72 10.28 -3.21
CA LEU A 93 14.32 11.55 -2.78
C LEU A 93 15.52 11.35 -1.84
N LEU A 94 15.47 10.32 -0.99
CA LEU A 94 16.58 9.92 -0.12
C LEU A 94 17.70 9.16 -0.86
N GLY A 95 17.58 8.96 -2.17
CA GLY A 95 18.57 8.23 -2.98
C GLY A 95 18.63 6.73 -2.71
N LYS A 96 17.68 6.16 -1.95
CA LYS A 96 17.63 4.72 -1.62
C LYS A 96 17.10 3.87 -2.76
N THR A 97 16.40 4.48 -3.72
CA THR A 97 15.79 3.81 -4.89
C THR A 97 15.96 4.68 -6.13
N ALA A 98 16.22 4.06 -7.29
CA ALA A 98 16.38 4.80 -8.53
C ALA A 98 15.02 5.19 -9.13
N TRP A 99 14.96 6.39 -9.73
CA TRP A 99 13.76 6.96 -10.35
C TRP A 99 12.99 6.00 -11.28
N PRO A 100 13.65 5.21 -12.15
CA PRO A 100 12.94 4.31 -13.07
C PRO A 100 12.23 3.14 -12.36
N LEU A 101 12.64 2.79 -11.14
CA LEU A 101 12.03 1.71 -10.36
C LEU A 101 10.80 2.17 -9.57
N LEU A 102 10.50 3.46 -9.52
CA LEU A 102 9.38 4.00 -8.75
C LEU A 102 8.06 3.33 -9.15
N GLY A 103 7.78 3.20 -10.45
CA GLY A 103 6.55 2.57 -10.93
C GLY A 103 6.42 1.09 -10.51
N ILE A 104 7.51 0.33 -10.62
CA ILE A 104 7.56 -1.08 -10.18
C ILE A 104 7.34 -1.19 -8.67
N ASN A 105 8.02 -0.35 -7.88
CA ASN A 105 7.88 -0.40 -6.43
C ASN A 105 6.46 -0.04 -5.99
N VAL A 106 5.81 0.95 -6.61
CA VAL A 106 4.40 1.29 -6.32
C VAL A 106 3.46 0.14 -6.69
N LEU A 107 3.70 -0.55 -7.80
CA LEU A 107 2.92 -1.73 -8.20
C LEU A 107 3.08 -2.87 -7.19
N ILE A 108 4.32 -3.22 -6.86
CA ILE A 108 4.62 -4.34 -5.96
C ILE A 108 4.18 -3.97 -4.55
N THR A 109 4.74 -2.94 -3.94
CA THR A 109 4.46 -2.61 -2.54
C THR A 109 3.06 -2.04 -2.31
N GLY A 110 2.35 -1.61 -3.36
CA GLY A 110 1.08 -0.88 -3.26
C GLY A 110 -0.08 -1.58 -3.91
N VAL A 111 -0.07 -1.69 -5.24
CA VAL A 111 -1.20 -2.21 -6.02
C VAL A 111 -1.53 -3.64 -5.65
N ILE A 112 -0.53 -4.53 -5.64
CA ILE A 112 -0.72 -5.94 -5.30
C ILE A 112 -1.33 -6.12 -3.89
N PRO A 113 -0.77 -5.52 -2.81
CA PRO A 113 -1.32 -5.66 -1.47
C PRO A 113 -2.72 -5.06 -1.35
N VAL A 114 -2.99 -3.93 -2.01
CA VAL A 114 -4.34 -3.32 -2.04
C VAL A 114 -5.34 -4.28 -2.68
N VAL A 115 -5.01 -4.83 -3.86
CA VAL A 115 -5.91 -5.74 -4.59
C VAL A 115 -6.19 -7.00 -3.77
N ILE A 116 -5.16 -7.62 -3.19
CA ILE A 116 -5.30 -8.82 -2.36
C ILE A 116 -6.17 -8.50 -1.14
N THR A 117 -5.88 -7.40 -0.43
CA THR A 117 -6.63 -7.00 0.76
C THR A 117 -8.11 -6.72 0.44
N VAL A 118 -8.39 -6.05 -0.68
CA VAL A 118 -9.77 -5.77 -1.12
C VAL A 118 -10.51 -7.05 -1.53
N ILE A 119 -9.85 -8.00 -2.18
CA ILE A 119 -10.44 -9.29 -2.52
C ILE A 119 -10.78 -10.08 -1.27
N VAL A 120 -9.84 -10.18 -0.32
CA VAL A 120 -10.04 -10.87 0.96
C VAL A 120 -11.16 -10.21 1.73
N TRP A 121 -11.17 -8.88 1.82
CA TRP A 121 -12.24 -8.12 2.46
C TRP A 121 -13.61 -8.42 1.86
N ARG A 122 -13.75 -8.37 0.53
CA ARG A 122 -15.02 -8.71 -0.15
C ARG A 122 -15.44 -10.16 0.04
N LEU A 123 -14.49 -11.08 0.16
CA LEU A 123 -14.79 -12.49 0.40
C LEU A 123 -15.34 -12.69 1.81
N VAL A 124 -14.75 -12.02 2.80
CA VAL A 124 -15.21 -12.03 4.19
C VAL A 124 -16.60 -11.44 4.28
N ASP A 125 -16.79 -10.24 3.73
CA ASP A 125 -18.08 -9.51 3.73
C ASP A 125 -19.22 -10.32 3.08
N ARG A 126 -18.92 -11.13 2.05
CA ARG A 126 -19.94 -11.92 1.35
C ARG A 126 -20.21 -13.31 1.95
N ARG A 127 -19.26 -13.90 2.66
CA ARG A 127 -19.34 -15.33 3.06
C ARG A 127 -19.27 -15.58 4.56
N LEU A 128 -18.79 -14.63 5.36
CA LEU A 128 -18.59 -14.84 6.79
C LEU A 128 -19.55 -13.98 7.62
N PRO A 129 -19.89 -14.44 8.84
CA PRO A 129 -20.75 -13.70 9.74
C PRO A 129 -20.08 -12.41 10.23
N ASP A 130 -20.90 -11.40 10.52
CA ASP A 130 -20.48 -10.08 11.02
C ASP A 130 -19.89 -10.17 12.43
N ASN A 131 -18.64 -10.61 12.52
CA ASN A 131 -17.88 -10.69 13.76
C ASN A 131 -16.51 -10.04 13.59
N LEU A 132 -16.19 -9.08 14.46
CA LEU A 132 -14.93 -8.35 14.47
C LEU A 132 -13.72 -9.29 14.52
N MET A 133 -13.80 -10.38 15.28
CA MET A 133 -12.66 -11.29 15.45
C MET A 133 -12.38 -12.07 14.17
N VAL A 134 -13.43 -12.49 13.46
CA VAL A 134 -13.32 -13.16 12.16
C VAL A 134 -12.73 -12.20 11.13
N PHE A 135 -13.19 -10.94 11.13
CA PHE A 135 -12.62 -9.91 10.28
C PHE A 135 -11.13 -9.67 10.57
N LEU A 136 -10.76 -9.53 11.84
CA LEU A 136 -9.38 -9.28 12.25
C LEU A 136 -8.47 -10.45 11.86
N PHE A 137 -8.94 -11.69 12.06
CA PHE A 137 -8.16 -12.89 11.74
C PHE A 137 -8.04 -13.10 10.22
N VAL A 138 -9.14 -12.97 9.47
CA VAL A 138 -9.10 -13.23 8.03
C VAL A 138 -8.50 -12.05 7.25
N CYS A 139 -8.96 -10.82 7.46
CA CYS A 139 -8.42 -9.66 6.75
C CYS A 139 -7.07 -9.21 7.32
N GLY A 140 -6.95 -9.16 8.64
CA GLY A 140 -5.76 -8.64 9.32
C GLY A 140 -4.59 -9.60 9.35
N PHE A 141 -4.83 -10.91 9.56
CA PHE A 141 -3.76 -11.91 9.57
C PHE A 141 -3.59 -12.58 8.20
N PHE A 142 -4.59 -13.32 7.71
CA PHE A 142 -4.47 -14.04 6.43
C PHE A 142 -4.36 -13.09 5.23
N GLY A 143 -5.13 -12.00 5.21
CA GLY A 143 -5.09 -11.00 4.15
C GLY A 143 -3.75 -10.28 4.07
N ALA A 144 -3.18 -9.90 5.22
CA ALA A 144 -1.84 -9.31 5.27
C ALA A 144 -0.75 -10.34 4.89
N ALA A 145 -0.88 -11.59 5.32
CA ALA A 145 0.05 -12.67 4.95
C ALA A 145 0.03 -12.92 3.44
N LEU A 146 -1.16 -13.07 2.83
CA LEU A 146 -1.31 -13.21 1.38
C LEU A 146 -0.78 -12.00 0.62
N ALA A 147 -1.04 -10.79 1.12
CA ALA A 147 -0.54 -9.56 0.53
C ALA A 147 0.99 -9.49 0.56
N THR A 148 1.60 -9.95 1.65
CA THR A 148 3.06 -10.03 1.78
C THR A 148 3.63 -11.09 0.85
N LEU A 149 3.05 -12.29 0.83
CA LEU A 149 3.46 -13.37 -0.08
C LEU A 149 3.33 -13.00 -1.56
N GLY A 150 2.30 -12.23 -1.92
CA GLY A 150 2.12 -11.76 -3.29
C GLY A 150 3.13 -10.69 -3.72
N THR A 151 3.86 -10.10 -2.78
CA THR A 151 4.83 -9.04 -3.03
C THR A 151 6.28 -9.46 -2.89
N GLY A 152 6.56 -10.58 -2.20
CA GLY A 152 7.90 -11.19 -2.08
C GLY A 152 8.10 -11.85 -0.73
#